data_AF-A0A844P5T4-F1
#
_entry.id   AF-A0A844P5T4-F1
#
_cell.length_a   1.000
_cell.length_b   1.000
_cell.length_c   1.000
_cell.angle_alpha   90.00
_cell.angle_beta   90.00
_cell.angle_gamma   90.00
#
_symmetry.space_group_name_H-M   'P 1'
#
loop_
_entity.id
_entity.type
_entity.pdbx_description
1 polymer ?
#
loop_
_entity_poly.entity_id
_entity_poly.type
_entity_poly.pdbx_seq_one_letter_code
_entity_poly.pdbx_strand_id
1 'polypeptide(L)'
;MSSEIFNKNKLTWLAEQVNVDFPTPESLRGRDIYLNQSASEPSKLEFVNSNIPDGVFVLPVTEHRLTIRWAMIVAKQWDKEYDDVLEFLTQIELSEQYQLFVALNGMMPIAACLSQVVDGELFISDIVITDNTLDVDGFLGSVMEQQSSLHGTTFTTCIKA
;
A
#
# COMPACT_ATOMS: atom_id res chain seq x y z
N MET A 1 6.88 15.78 7.27
CA MET A 1 6.60 15.99 5.82
C MET A 1 5.11 16.27 5.62
N SER A 2 4.63 16.95 4.56
CA SER A 2 3.16 17.09 4.34
C SER A 2 2.59 15.89 3.57
N SER A 3 1.29 15.58 3.74
CA SER A 3 0.61 14.51 2.97
C SER A 3 0.64 14.76 1.45
N GLU A 4 0.53 16.01 1.02
CA GLU A 4 0.67 16.38 -0.40
C GLU A 4 2.06 16.04 -0.96
N ILE A 5 3.12 16.32 -0.20
CA ILE A 5 4.49 16.00 -0.59
C ILE A 5 4.70 14.48 -0.60
N PHE A 6 4.19 13.77 0.42
CA PHE A 6 4.20 12.31 0.47
C PHE A 6 3.56 11.72 -0.79
N ASN A 7 2.33 12.14 -1.13
CA ASN A 7 1.61 11.62 -2.28
C ASN A 7 2.33 11.93 -3.59
N LYS A 8 2.85 13.15 -3.75
CA LYS A 8 3.63 13.52 -4.94
C LYS A 8 4.88 12.64 -5.09
N ASN A 9 5.63 12.41 -4.02
CA ASN A 9 6.84 11.60 -4.06
C ASN A 9 6.50 10.13 -4.36
N LYS A 10 5.46 9.58 -3.70
CA LYS A 10 4.95 8.23 -3.95
C LYS A 10 4.56 8.03 -5.41
N LEU A 11 3.77 8.95 -5.96
CA LEU A 11 3.31 8.89 -7.36
C LEU A 11 4.50 8.99 -8.34
N THR A 12 5.50 9.81 -8.02
CA THR A 12 6.73 9.92 -8.82
C THR A 12 7.49 8.59 -8.81
N TRP A 13 7.72 8.00 -7.63
CA TRP A 13 8.39 6.71 -7.49
C TRP A 13 7.66 5.58 -8.21
N LEU A 14 6.33 5.53 -8.12
CA LEU A 14 5.51 4.54 -8.83
C LEU A 14 5.58 4.73 -10.35
N ALA A 15 5.55 5.98 -10.83
CA ALA A 15 5.66 6.27 -12.26
C ALA A 15 6.99 5.79 -12.86
N GLU A 16 8.07 5.84 -12.08
CA GLU A 16 9.42 5.41 -12.48
C GLU A 16 9.54 3.89 -12.66
N GLN A 17 8.64 3.08 -12.08
CA GLN A 17 8.68 1.60 -12.17
C GLN A 17 8.57 1.07 -13.61
N VAL A 18 8.02 1.86 -14.52
CA VAL A 18 7.86 1.51 -15.94
C VAL A 18 8.75 2.34 -16.86
N ASN A 19 9.70 3.10 -16.32
CA ASN A 19 10.68 3.85 -17.09
C ASN A 19 11.86 2.96 -17.49
N VAL A 20 11.55 1.93 -18.28
CA VAL A 20 12.51 0.93 -18.78
C VAL A 20 12.57 0.98 -20.32
N ASP A 21 13.53 0.28 -20.93
CA ASP A 21 13.73 0.33 -22.39
C ASP A 21 12.53 -0.22 -23.20
N PHE A 22 11.77 -1.16 -22.63
CA PHE A 22 10.68 -1.86 -23.30
C PHE A 22 9.48 -2.08 -22.37
N PRO A 23 8.77 -1.03 -21.94
CA PRO A 23 7.58 -1.18 -21.11
C PRO A 23 6.45 -1.78 -21.93
N THR A 24 5.57 -2.57 -21.29
CA THR A 24 4.37 -3.06 -21.96
C THR A 24 3.38 -1.91 -22.17
N PRO A 25 2.62 -1.88 -23.27
CA PRO A 25 1.54 -0.90 -23.46
C PRO A 25 0.53 -0.88 -22.32
N GLU A 26 0.25 -2.04 -21.72
CA GLU A 26 -0.62 -2.27 -20.57
C GLU A 26 -0.09 -1.56 -19.33
N SER A 27 1.18 -1.75 -18.96
CA SER A 27 1.79 -1.07 -17.82
C SER A 27 1.80 0.45 -17.97
N LEU A 28 1.97 0.97 -19.19
CA LEU A 28 1.88 2.41 -19.45
C LEU A 28 0.46 2.95 -19.25
N ARG A 29 -0.57 2.24 -19.74
CA ARG A 29 -1.98 2.61 -19.50
C ARG A 29 -2.33 2.53 -18.02
N GLY A 30 -1.94 1.45 -17.35
CA GLY A 30 -2.16 1.24 -15.92
C GLY A 30 -1.54 2.33 -15.07
N ARG A 31 -0.30 2.74 -15.39
CA ARG A 31 0.36 3.90 -14.77
C ARG A 31 -0.49 5.15 -14.93
N ASP A 32 -0.88 5.49 -16.15
CA ASP A 32 -1.61 6.73 -16.42
C ASP A 32 -2.98 6.74 -15.70
N ILE A 33 -3.66 5.60 -15.62
CA ILE A 33 -4.88 5.44 -14.82
C ILE A 33 -4.61 5.65 -13.33
N TYR A 34 -3.60 4.97 -12.78
CA TYR A 34 -3.23 5.05 -11.38
C TYR A 34 -2.81 6.47 -10.96
N LEU A 35 -2.05 7.18 -11.80
CA LEU A 35 -1.59 8.55 -11.53
C LEU A 35 -2.70 9.60 -11.60
N ASN A 36 -3.80 9.31 -12.31
CA ASN A 36 -4.95 10.21 -12.44
C ASN A 36 -5.97 10.10 -11.30
N GLN A 37 -5.67 9.33 -10.25
CA GLN A 37 -6.53 9.25 -9.07
C GLN A 37 -6.61 10.58 -8.32
N SER A 38 -7.79 10.91 -7.81
CA SER A 38 -7.96 12.06 -6.92
C SER A 38 -7.21 11.82 -5.61
N ALA A 39 -6.48 12.83 -5.14
CA ALA A 39 -5.89 12.78 -3.80
C ALA A 39 -7.00 12.63 -2.76
N SER A 40 -6.81 11.72 -1.82
CA SER A 40 -7.71 11.62 -0.66
C SER A 40 -7.45 12.79 0.29
N GLU A 41 -8.50 13.24 0.98
CA GLU A 41 -8.30 14.20 2.05
C GLU A 41 -7.45 13.56 3.15
N PRO A 42 -6.34 14.19 3.55
CA PRO A 42 -5.46 13.62 4.55
C PRO A 42 -6.16 13.60 5.90
N SER A 43 -6.01 12.49 6.62
CA SER A 43 -6.52 12.36 7.99
C SER A 43 -5.48 11.73 8.90
N LYS A 44 -5.41 12.24 10.13
CA LYS A 44 -4.58 11.64 11.18
C LYS A 44 -5.40 10.56 11.86
N LEU A 45 -4.84 9.35 11.92
CA LEU A 45 -5.42 8.23 12.63
C LEU A 45 -4.59 7.96 13.88
N GLU A 46 -5.27 7.72 14.99
CA GLU A 46 -4.65 7.28 16.23
C GLU A 46 -4.64 5.76 16.27
N PHE A 47 -3.58 5.20 16.85
CA PHE A 47 -3.45 3.77 17.02
C PHE A 47 -4.58 3.25 17.91
N VAL A 48 -5.39 2.37 17.33
CA VAL A 48 -6.29 1.49 18.05
C VAL A 48 -5.63 0.12 18.05
N ASN A 49 -5.65 -0.56 19.20
CA ASN A 49 -5.04 -1.88 19.38
C ASN A 49 -5.34 -2.80 18.18
N SER A 50 -4.35 -3.52 17.66
CA SER A 50 -4.54 -4.36 16.48
C SER A 50 -5.51 -5.51 16.81
N ASN A 51 -6.73 -5.43 16.26
CA ASN A 51 -7.72 -6.48 16.40
C ASN A 51 -7.73 -7.32 15.12
N ILE A 52 -6.71 -8.17 14.97
CA ILE A 52 -6.58 -9.06 13.83
C ILE A 52 -7.40 -10.33 14.09
N PRO A 53 -8.39 -10.67 13.24
CA PRO A 53 -9.15 -11.90 13.40
C PRO A 53 -8.28 -13.15 13.30
N ASP A 54 -8.70 -14.23 13.96
CA ASP A 54 -8.05 -15.53 13.85
C ASP A 54 -7.92 -15.97 12.37
N GLY A 55 -6.72 -16.39 11.98
CA GLY A 55 -6.42 -16.82 10.61
C GLY A 55 -6.10 -15.70 9.62
N VAL A 56 -6.17 -14.44 10.06
CA VAL A 56 -5.69 -13.29 9.30
C VAL A 56 -4.24 -12.97 9.67
N PHE A 57 -3.41 -12.73 8.65
CA PHE A 57 -2.00 -12.37 8.80
C PHE A 57 -1.70 -11.12 8.00
N VAL A 58 -1.20 -10.07 8.65
CA VAL A 58 -0.67 -8.88 7.99
C VAL A 58 0.83 -9.05 7.81
N LEU A 59 1.32 -8.92 6.58
CA LEU A 59 2.72 -9.21 6.24
C LEU A 59 3.34 -8.03 5.48
N PRO A 60 4.62 -7.71 5.76
CA PRO A 60 5.37 -6.80 4.92
C PRO A 60 5.70 -7.53 3.61
N VAL A 61 5.52 -6.85 2.49
CA VAL A 61 5.91 -7.35 1.17
C VAL A 61 7.44 -7.29 1.07
N THR A 62 8.06 -8.45 1.02
CA THR A 62 9.53 -8.61 0.95
C THR A 62 9.99 -9.42 -0.26
N GLU A 63 9.05 -9.95 -1.05
CA GLU A 63 9.32 -10.76 -2.22
C GLU A 63 8.30 -10.49 -3.35
N HIS A 64 8.67 -10.91 -4.55
CA HIS A 64 7.86 -10.69 -5.75
C HIS A 64 6.45 -11.29 -5.65
N ARG A 65 6.29 -12.48 -5.05
CA ARG A 65 4.97 -13.12 -4.90
C ARG A 65 4.01 -12.32 -4.03
N LEU A 66 4.54 -11.67 -2.99
CA LEU A 66 3.75 -10.77 -2.15
C LEU A 66 3.45 -9.45 -2.86
N THR A 67 4.35 -8.99 -3.74
CA THR A 67 4.12 -7.80 -4.59
C THR A 67 2.94 -8.03 -5.53
N ILE A 68 2.87 -9.20 -6.17
CA ILE A 68 1.71 -9.58 -6.98
C ILE A 68 0.42 -9.57 -6.14
N ARG A 69 0.43 -10.15 -4.94
CA ARG A 69 -0.76 -10.17 -4.06
C ARG A 69 -1.19 -8.78 -3.62
N TRP A 70 -0.23 -7.90 -3.34
CA TRP A 70 -0.48 -6.50 -3.03
C TRP A 70 -1.13 -5.81 -4.24
N ALA A 71 -0.55 -5.95 -5.43
CA ALA A 71 -1.05 -5.37 -6.67
C ALA A 71 -2.48 -5.83 -7.00
N MET A 72 -2.77 -7.13 -6.82
CA MET A 72 -4.11 -7.70 -6.99
C MET A 72 -5.16 -7.03 -6.09
N ILE A 73 -4.79 -6.62 -4.88
CA ILE A 73 -5.74 -5.96 -3.97
C ILE A 73 -5.89 -4.49 -4.33
N VAL A 74 -4.80 -3.79 -4.56
CA VAL A 74 -4.83 -2.36 -4.86
C VAL A 74 -5.53 -2.09 -6.21
N ALA A 75 -5.30 -2.93 -7.22
CA ALA A 75 -5.92 -2.80 -8.54
C ALA A 75 -7.45 -2.94 -8.53
N LYS A 76 -8.05 -3.61 -7.51
CA LYS A 76 -9.51 -3.75 -7.39
C LYS A 76 -10.27 -2.43 -7.23
N GLN A 77 -9.57 -1.32 -6.96
CA GLN A 77 -10.18 0.01 -6.98
C GLN A 77 -10.65 0.42 -8.38
N TRP A 78 -10.13 -0.20 -9.45
CA TRP A 78 -10.49 0.06 -10.83
C TRP A 78 -11.13 -1.17 -11.45
N ASP A 79 -12.46 -1.25 -11.48
CA ASP A 79 -13.18 -2.42 -11.99
C ASP A 79 -12.97 -2.64 -13.50
N LYS A 80 -13.09 -1.58 -14.31
CA LYS A 80 -12.96 -1.69 -15.77
C LYS A 80 -11.50 -1.73 -16.23
N GLU A 81 -10.64 -1.04 -15.50
CA GLU A 81 -9.23 -0.90 -15.82
C GLU A 81 -8.33 -1.82 -14.99
N TYR A 82 -8.93 -2.81 -14.31
CA TYR A 82 -8.27 -3.71 -13.36
C TYR A 82 -6.99 -4.33 -13.94
N ASP A 83 -7.07 -4.90 -15.15
CA ASP A 83 -5.96 -5.62 -15.76
C ASP A 83 -4.78 -4.69 -16.11
N ASP A 84 -5.06 -3.50 -16.65
CA ASP A 84 -4.03 -2.51 -16.97
C ASP A 84 -3.35 -2.01 -15.68
N VAL A 85 -4.11 -1.69 -14.63
CA VAL A 85 -3.56 -1.24 -13.35
C VAL A 85 -2.80 -2.36 -12.64
N LEU A 86 -3.31 -3.59 -12.67
CA LEU A 86 -2.62 -4.76 -12.12
C LEU A 86 -1.26 -4.93 -12.81
N GLU A 87 -1.22 -4.90 -14.13
CA GLU A 87 0.00 -5.06 -14.92
C GLU A 87 1.01 -3.93 -14.68
N PHE A 88 0.57 -2.74 -14.31
CA PHE A 88 1.45 -1.67 -13.83
C PHE A 88 2.00 -1.97 -12.43
N LEU A 89 1.13 -2.28 -11.46
CA LEU A 89 1.52 -2.45 -10.07
C LEU A 89 2.37 -3.71 -9.82
N THR A 90 2.31 -4.71 -10.70
CA THR A 90 3.19 -5.90 -10.64
C THR A 90 4.62 -5.61 -11.05
N GLN A 91 4.90 -4.47 -11.72
CA GLN A 91 6.26 -4.05 -12.08
C GLN A 91 7.01 -3.39 -10.91
N ILE A 92 6.36 -3.19 -9.76
CA ILE A 92 7.00 -2.52 -8.62
C ILE A 92 8.22 -3.32 -8.14
N GLU A 93 9.37 -2.67 -8.16
CA GLU A 93 10.56 -3.06 -7.45
C GLU A 93 10.53 -2.47 -6.03
N LEU A 94 10.84 -3.30 -5.03
CA LEU A 94 10.79 -2.89 -3.63
C LEU A 94 11.83 -1.81 -3.34
N SER A 95 11.44 -0.85 -2.50
CA SER A 95 12.25 0.29 -2.10
C SER A 95 12.50 0.26 -0.60
N GLU A 96 13.66 0.72 -0.15
CA GLU A 96 13.91 0.94 1.29
C GLU A 96 13.08 2.09 1.85
N GLN A 97 12.58 2.99 0.97
CA GLN A 97 11.77 4.14 1.39
C GLN A 97 10.30 3.78 1.56
N TYR A 98 9.78 2.84 0.77
CA TYR A 98 8.37 2.49 0.73
C TYR A 98 8.16 1.03 1.12
N GLN A 99 7.38 0.79 2.16
CA GLN A 99 7.03 -0.54 2.59
C GLN A 99 5.57 -0.84 2.23
N LEU A 100 5.38 -1.87 1.41
CA LEU A 100 4.05 -2.39 1.08
C LEU A 100 3.64 -3.43 2.13
N PHE A 101 2.34 -3.51 2.43
CA PHE A 101 1.76 -4.52 3.31
C PHE A 101 0.58 -5.21 2.65
N VAL A 102 0.44 -6.52 2.88
CA VAL A 102 -0.72 -7.30 2.46
C VAL A 102 -1.27 -8.08 3.65
N ALA A 103 -2.59 -8.08 3.81
CA ALA A 103 -3.28 -8.97 4.74
C ALA A 103 -3.78 -10.20 3.99
N LEU A 104 -3.56 -11.38 4.56
CA LEU A 104 -4.02 -12.65 4.04
C LEU A 104 -5.01 -13.29 5.02
N ASN A 105 -6.13 -13.79 4.53
CA ASN A 105 -6.97 -14.75 5.26
C ASN A 105 -6.70 -16.15 4.69
N GLY A 106 -5.97 -16.96 5.45
CA GLY A 106 -5.35 -18.19 4.91
C GLY A 106 -4.40 -17.87 3.76
N MET A 107 -4.75 -18.29 2.53
CA MET A 107 -3.93 -18.03 1.33
C MET A 107 -4.45 -16.88 0.47
N MET A 108 -5.61 -16.30 0.81
CA MET A 108 -6.27 -15.29 0.00
C MET A 108 -5.87 -13.89 0.47
N PRO A 109 -5.39 -13.00 -0.41
CA PRO A 109 -5.17 -11.61 -0.04
C PRO A 109 -6.52 -10.92 0.15
N ILE A 110 -6.65 -10.15 1.23
CA ILE A 110 -7.90 -9.48 1.62
C ILE A 110 -7.74 -7.99 1.87
N ALA A 111 -6.53 -7.50 2.18
CA ALA A 111 -6.24 -6.08 2.31
C ALA A 111 -4.82 -5.75 1.86
N ALA A 112 -4.57 -4.48 1.52
CA ALA A 112 -3.25 -3.97 1.18
C ALA A 112 -3.13 -2.49 1.54
N CYS A 113 -1.90 -2.04 1.78
CA CYS A 113 -1.54 -0.62 1.84
C CYS A 113 -0.08 -0.40 1.47
N LEU A 114 0.28 0.86 1.22
CA LEU A 114 1.64 1.35 1.10
C LEU A 114 1.93 2.27 2.27
N SER A 115 3.14 2.20 2.80
CA SER A 115 3.57 3.08 3.89
C SER A 115 4.97 3.65 3.66
N GLN A 116 5.24 4.77 4.32
CA GLN A 116 6.55 5.40 4.38
C GLN A 116 6.75 6.02 5.76
N VAL A 117 7.95 5.87 6.31
CA VAL A 117 8.38 6.58 7.52
C VAL A 117 9.31 7.72 7.13
N VAL A 118 8.96 8.95 7.47
CA VAL A 118 9.81 10.14 7.26
C VAL A 118 9.82 10.99 8.51
N ASP A 119 11.01 11.37 8.99
CA ASP A 119 11.18 12.22 10.18
C ASP A 119 10.44 11.70 11.44
N GLY A 120 10.28 10.37 11.56
CA GLY A 120 9.54 9.74 12.66
C GLY A 120 8.02 9.80 12.52
N GLU A 121 7.49 10.26 11.39
CA GLU A 121 6.06 10.20 11.05
C GLU A 121 5.78 9.03 10.09
N LEU A 122 4.70 8.28 10.36
CA LEU A 122 4.24 7.21 9.50
C LEU A 122 3.13 7.71 8.56
N PHE A 123 3.37 7.64 7.26
CA PHE A 123 2.39 7.90 6.20
C PHE A 123 1.88 6.58 5.65
N ILE A 124 0.58 6.50 5.38
CA ILE A 124 -0.06 5.32 4.79
C ILE A 124 -1.01 5.75 3.67
N SER A 125 -0.92 5.09 2.52
CA SER A 125 -1.82 5.27 1.38
C SER A 125 -2.21 3.93 0.77
N ASP A 126 -3.01 3.98 -0.31
CA ASP A 126 -3.40 2.81 -1.09
C ASP A 126 -4.08 1.73 -0.22
N ILE A 127 -4.81 2.20 0.80
CA ILE A 127 -5.48 1.35 1.79
C ILE A 127 -6.72 0.75 1.14
N VAL A 128 -6.66 -0.54 0.85
CA VAL A 128 -7.77 -1.27 0.25
C VAL A 128 -8.08 -2.49 1.10
N ILE A 129 -9.36 -2.67 1.43
CA ILE A 129 -9.88 -3.82 2.16
C ILE A 129 -11.02 -4.40 1.34
N THR A 130 -10.96 -5.71 1.09
CA THR A 130 -11.89 -6.42 0.19
C THR A 130 -12.68 -7.50 0.89
N ASP A 131 -12.42 -7.70 2.18
CA ASP A 131 -13.09 -8.69 3.03
C ASP A 131 -13.55 -8.02 4.32
N ASN A 132 -14.82 -8.21 4.67
CA ASN A 132 -15.45 -7.60 5.84
C ASN A 132 -15.02 -8.22 7.17
N THR A 133 -14.23 -9.31 7.14
CA THR A 133 -13.67 -9.93 8.35
C THR A 133 -12.61 -9.04 9.00
N LEU A 134 -11.92 -8.20 8.23
CA LEU A 134 -10.87 -7.31 8.71
C LEU A 134 -11.34 -5.86 8.63
N ASP A 135 -11.38 -5.18 9.77
CA ASP A 135 -11.65 -3.74 9.80
C ASP A 135 -10.37 -2.92 9.53
N VAL A 136 -10.56 -1.66 9.12
CA VAL A 136 -9.46 -0.76 8.76
C VAL A 136 -8.57 -0.42 9.95
N ASP A 137 -9.13 -0.29 11.14
CA ASP A 137 -8.37 0.10 12.33
C ASP A 137 -7.47 -1.05 12.79
N GLY A 138 -7.97 -2.29 12.77
CA GLY A 138 -7.21 -3.50 13.05
C GLY A 138 -6.09 -3.72 12.04
N PHE A 139 -6.37 -3.53 10.74
CA PHE A 139 -5.36 -3.62 9.69
C PHE A 139 -4.25 -2.59 9.88
N LEU A 140 -4.61 -1.31 10.03
CA LEU A 140 -3.63 -0.23 10.20
C LEU A 140 -2.90 -0.31 11.54
N GLY A 141 -3.55 -0.77 12.60
CA GLY A 141 -2.91 -1.07 13.89
C GLY A 141 -1.79 -2.10 13.72
N SER A 142 -2.04 -3.21 13.02
CA SER A 142 -0.99 -4.19 12.75
C SER A 142 0.14 -3.63 11.88
N VAL A 143 -0.17 -2.80 10.89
CA VAL A 143 0.85 -2.10 10.09
C VAL A 143 1.72 -1.20 10.98
N MET A 144 1.11 -0.46 11.91
CA MET A 144 1.84 0.42 12.85
C MET A 144 2.73 -0.37 13.81
N GLU A 145 2.28 -1.52 14.31
CA GLU A 145 3.11 -2.42 15.15
C GLU A 145 4.31 -2.97 14.39
N GLN A 146 4.11 -3.36 13.13
CA GLN A 146 5.19 -3.88 12.28
C GLN A 146 6.19 -2.79 11.93
N GLN A 147 5.71 -1.61 11.54
CA GLN A 147 6.57 -0.44 11.31
C GLN A 147 7.33 -0.05 12.58
N SER A 148 6.68 -0.16 13.74
CA SER A 148 7.34 0.12 15.01
C SER A 148 8.51 -0.83 15.27
N SER A 149 8.31 -2.10 14.95
CA SER A 149 9.33 -3.15 15.08
C SER A 149 10.48 -2.94 14.09
N LEU A 150 10.18 -2.54 12.85
CA LEU A 150 11.18 -2.30 11.80
C LEU A 150 12.09 -1.09 12.11
N HIS A 151 11.52 -0.03 12.68
CA HIS A 151 12.25 1.23 12.93
C HIS A 151 12.72 1.42 14.37
N GLY A 152 12.41 0.49 15.28
CA GLY A 152 12.81 0.58 16.69
C GLY A 152 12.19 1.78 17.43
N THR A 153 11.04 2.26 16.96
CA THR A 153 10.27 3.37 17.55
C THR A 153 8.81 2.96 17.66
N THR A 154 8.05 3.50 18.61
CA THR A 154 6.62 3.17 18.73
C THR A 154 5.77 4.18 17.98
N PHE A 155 5.15 3.77 16.88
CA PHE A 155 4.16 4.58 16.19
C PHE A 155 2.79 4.45 16.85
N THR A 156 2.29 5.53 17.43
CA THR A 156 0.93 5.61 18.01
C THR A 156 -0.03 6.41 17.15
N THR A 157 0.44 7.01 16.06
CA THR A 157 -0.40 7.72 15.08
C THR A 157 0.15 7.56 13.68
N CYS A 158 -0.70 7.57 12.66
CA CYS A 158 -0.30 7.63 11.26
C CYS A 158 -1.08 8.72 10.51
N ILE A 159 -0.54 9.15 9.37
CA ILE A 159 -1.18 10.09 8.45
C ILE A 159 -1.66 9.27 7.26
N LYS A 160 -2.98 9.14 7.12
CA LYS A 160 -3.61 8.61 5.91
C LYS A 160 -3.52 9.67 4.81
N ALA A 161 -3.04 9.27 3.63
CA ALA A 161 -2.79 10.12 2.48
C ALA A 161 -3.37 9.53 1.19
#